data_AF-A0A537VLN2-F1
#
_entry.id   AF-A0A537VLN2-F1
#
_cell.length_a   1.000
_cell.length_b   1.000
_cell.length_c   1.000
_cell.angle_alpha   90.00
_cell.angle_beta   90.00
_cell.angle_gamma   90.00
#
_symmetry.space_group_name_H-M   'P 1'
#
loop_
_entity.id
_entity.type
_entity.pdbx_description
1 polymer ?
#
loop_
_entity_poly.entity_id
_entity_poly.type
_entity_poly.pdbx_seq_one_letter_code
_entity_poly.pdbx_strand_id
1 'polypeptide(L)'
;MARPQTTHPAGVRKCSRNACRWPASASLTFAYVQKVAWIEDLIDQPHPAAYDLCAAHAERLQVPIGWKKEDLRVVPPAVTPIRPGLDAWASGSSERGAASGA
;
A
#
# COMPACT_ATOMS: atom_id res chain seq x y z
N MET A 1 13.47 7.22 31.57
CA MET A 1 14.12 8.03 30.52
C MET A 1 13.49 7.73 29.16
N ALA A 2 12.52 8.56 28.72
CA ALA A 2 11.97 8.45 27.37
C ALA A 2 13.06 8.89 26.38
N ARG A 3 13.41 8.04 25.41
CA ARG A 3 14.33 8.42 24.33
C ARG A 3 13.71 9.59 23.57
N PRO A 4 14.47 10.62 23.14
CA PRO A 4 13.90 11.70 22.36
C PRO A 4 13.33 11.12 21.05
N GLN A 5 12.00 11.22 20.89
CA GLN A 5 11.34 10.90 19.64
C GLN A 5 11.81 11.89 18.56
N THR A 6 12.69 11.42 17.68
CA THR A 6 13.04 12.14 16.46
C THR A 6 11.80 12.18 15.56
N THR A 7 11.01 13.23 15.68
CA THR A 7 10.01 13.63 14.69
C THR A 7 10.72 13.77 13.35
N HIS A 8 10.50 12.81 12.45
CA HIS A 8 10.99 12.93 11.08
C HIS A 8 10.17 14.02 10.36
N PRO A 9 10.80 14.88 9.55
CA PRO A 9 10.10 15.94 8.83
C PRO A 9 9.06 15.34 7.86
N ALA A 10 8.07 16.15 7.49
CA ALA A 10 6.89 15.84 6.66
C ALA A 10 7.22 15.40 5.21
N GLY A 11 7.98 14.31 5.08
CA GLY A 11 8.18 13.54 3.87
C GLY A 11 7.55 12.15 4.03
N VAL A 12 7.51 11.39 2.93
CA VAL A 12 7.00 10.02 2.95
C VAL A 12 7.71 9.20 4.03
N ARG A 13 6.94 8.66 4.99
CA ARG A 13 7.47 7.84 6.08
C ARG A 13 8.22 6.65 5.50
N LYS A 14 9.39 6.35 6.07
CA LYS A 14 10.24 5.24 5.63
C LYS A 14 10.05 4.05 6.53
N CYS A 15 10.29 2.87 5.99
CA CYS A 15 10.28 1.64 6.77
C CYS A 15 11.27 1.71 7.95
N SER A 16 10.84 1.29 9.14
CA SER A 16 11.64 1.27 10.38
C SER A 16 12.72 0.18 10.40
N ARG A 17 12.72 -0.75 9.43
CA ARG A 17 13.73 -1.81 9.35
C ARG A 17 15.08 -1.23 8.96
N ASN A 18 16.14 -1.68 9.62
CA ASN A 18 17.51 -1.21 9.35
C ASN A 18 17.87 -1.36 7.86
N ALA A 19 18.59 -0.36 7.33
CA ALA A 19 18.98 -0.26 5.92
C ALA A 19 17.84 -0.23 4.89
N CYS A 20 16.57 -0.35 5.29
CA CYS A 20 15.43 -0.18 4.42
C CYS A 20 15.14 1.30 4.21
N ARG A 21 15.07 1.75 2.96
CA ARG A 21 14.74 3.13 2.59
C ARG A 21 13.41 3.25 1.83
N TRP A 22 12.71 2.13 1.66
CA TRP A 22 11.44 2.08 0.95
C TRP A 22 10.33 2.81 1.72
N PRO A 23 9.37 3.42 1.00
CA PRO A 23 8.24 4.09 1.63
C PRO A 23 7.42 3.08 2.43
N ALA A 24 6.99 3.51 3.61
CA ALA A 24 6.10 2.75 4.45
C ALA A 24 4.70 2.73 3.82
N SER A 25 4.03 1.60 3.93
CA SER A 25 2.67 1.38 3.47
C SER A 25 1.81 0.66 4.52
N ALA A 26 2.40 0.26 5.64
CA ALA A 26 1.74 -0.44 6.72
C ALA A 26 2.35 -0.03 8.07
N SER A 27 1.59 -0.19 9.14
CA SER A 27 2.07 -0.01 10.51
C SER A 27 1.90 -1.31 11.31
N LEU A 28 2.91 -1.63 12.11
CA LEU A 28 3.01 -2.84 12.91
C LEU A 28 2.97 -2.49 14.39
N THR A 29 2.06 -3.10 15.14
CA THR A 29 1.96 -2.96 16.60
C THR A 29 2.03 -4.34 17.26
N PHE A 30 2.78 -4.43 18.36
CA PHE A 30 2.87 -5.65 19.17
C PHE A 30 2.07 -5.53 20.47
N ALA A 31 1.04 -6.36 20.60
CA ALA A 31 0.26 -6.51 21.82
C ALA A 31 0.84 -7.66 22.66
N TYR A 32 1.82 -7.33 23.50
CA TYR A 32 2.61 -8.33 24.23
C TYR A 32 1.82 -9.23 25.17
N VAL A 33 0.81 -8.68 25.86
CA VAL A 33 -0.03 -9.45 26.79
C VAL A 33 -0.83 -10.51 26.04
N GLN A 34 -1.38 -10.14 24.88
CA GLN A 34 -2.16 -11.02 24.02
C GLN A 34 -1.30 -11.92 23.12
N LYS A 35 0.02 -11.65 23.03
CA LYS A 35 0.94 -12.26 22.07
C LYS A 35 0.43 -12.14 20.63
N VAL A 36 -0.03 -10.94 20.26
CA VAL A 36 -0.52 -10.64 18.91
C VAL A 36 0.33 -9.56 18.28
N ALA A 37 0.65 -9.71 17.01
CA ALA A 37 1.19 -8.65 16.17
C ALA A 37 0.13 -8.25 15.14
N TRP A 38 -0.28 -6.98 15.17
CA TRP A 38 -1.21 -6.40 14.21
C TRP A 38 -0.44 -5.67 13.13
N ILE A 39 -0.76 -5.98 11.88
CA ILE A 39 -0.34 -5.21 10.71
C ILE A 39 -1.57 -4.50 10.18
N GLU A 40 -1.54 -3.18 10.16
CA GLU A 40 -2.63 -2.36 9.63
C GLU A 40 -2.13 -1.51 8.46
N ASP A 41 -3.07 -0.89 7.75
CA ASP A 41 -2.71 0.16 6.80
C ASP A 41 -1.91 1.26 7.51
N LEU A 42 -1.11 1.99 6.73
CA LEU A 42 -0.23 3.01 7.30
C LEU A 42 -1.06 4.06 8.06
N ILE A 43 -0.99 4.04 9.40
CA ILE A 43 -1.77 4.92 10.28
C ILE A 43 -1.44 6.38 9.98
N ASP A 44 -2.40 7.29 9.86
CA ASP A 44 -2.17 8.67 9.36
C ASP A 44 -1.03 9.40 10.07
N GLN A 45 -0.99 9.29 11.41
CA GLN A 45 0.00 9.94 12.25
C GLN A 45 0.97 8.91 12.83
N PRO A 46 2.30 9.15 12.76
CA PRO A 46 3.28 8.21 13.30
C PRO A 46 3.07 8.01 14.80
N HIS A 47 2.94 6.76 15.22
CA HIS A 47 2.71 6.40 16.61
C HIS A 47 3.98 5.83 17.25
N PRO A 48 4.37 6.27 18.47
CA PRO A 48 5.64 5.85 19.09
C PRO A 48 5.72 4.35 19.44
N ALA A 49 4.57 3.68 19.59
CA ALA A 49 4.50 2.24 19.81
C ALA A 49 4.29 1.41 18.53
N ALA A 50 4.21 2.05 17.37
CA ALA A 50 4.06 1.39 16.08
C ALA A 50 5.35 1.46 15.28
N TYR A 51 5.59 0.43 14.46
CA TYR A 51 6.69 0.38 13.50
C TYR A 51 6.14 0.50 12.09
N ASP A 52 6.69 1.41 11.29
CA ASP A 52 6.27 1.58 9.90
C ASP A 52 7.00 0.56 9.00
N LEU A 53 6.26 -0.16 8.17
CA LEU A 53 6.78 -1.19 7.27
C LEU A 53 6.46 -0.84 5.81
N CYS A 54 7.40 -1.13 4.91
CA CYS A 54 7.09 -1.14 3.48
C CYS A 54 6.34 -2.43 3.12
N ALA A 55 5.66 -2.44 1.97
CA ALA A 55 4.89 -3.60 1.49
C ALA A 55 5.68 -4.91 1.59
N ALA A 56 6.91 -4.96 1.07
CA ALA A 56 7.74 -6.16 1.12
C ALA A 56 8.05 -6.66 2.54
N HIS A 57 8.23 -5.76 3.51
CA HIS A 57 8.49 -6.15 4.90
C HIS A 57 7.22 -6.49 5.66
N ALA A 58 6.08 -5.89 5.33
CA ALA A 58 4.79 -6.29 5.88
C ALA A 58 4.45 -7.73 5.46
N GLU A 59 4.61 -8.06 4.17
CA GLU A 59 4.36 -9.42 3.65
C GLU A 59 5.26 -10.48 4.30
N ARG A 60 6.55 -10.16 4.45
CA ARG A 60 7.56 -11.12 4.93
C ARG A 60 7.69 -11.15 6.45
N LEU A 61 6.92 -10.34 7.18
CA LEU A 61 7.01 -10.28 8.63
C LEU A 61 6.66 -11.64 9.24
N GLN A 62 7.57 -12.13 10.08
CA GLN A 62 7.38 -13.29 10.93
C GLN A 62 7.32 -12.84 12.39
N VAL A 63 6.41 -13.43 13.13
CA VAL A 63 6.24 -13.17 14.57
C VAL A 63 6.93 -14.28 15.38
N PRO A 64 7.26 -14.03 16.67
CA PRO A 64 7.83 -15.07 17.51
C PRO A 64 6.92 -16.30 17.65
N ILE A 65 7.51 -17.44 17.99
CA ILE A 65 6.74 -18.69 18.18
C ILE A 65 5.69 -18.50 19.28
N GLY A 66 4.47 -18.99 19.02
CA GLY A 66 3.34 -18.85 19.94
C GLY A 66 2.67 -17.48 19.92
N TRP A 67 3.05 -16.59 18.99
CA TRP A 67 2.34 -15.35 18.71
C TRP A 67 1.39 -15.51 17.53
N LYS A 68 0.31 -14.73 17.54
CA LYS A 68 -0.56 -14.58 16.38
C LYS A 68 -0.10 -13.39 15.54
N LYS A 69 -0.20 -13.54 14.22
CA LYS A 69 -0.06 -12.44 13.27
C LYS A 69 -1.42 -12.17 12.67
N GLU A 70 -1.91 -10.96 12.84
CA GLU A 70 -3.20 -10.51 12.30
C GLU A 70 -2.93 -9.37 11.33
N ASP A 71 -3.24 -9.62 10.06
CA ASP A 71 -3.11 -8.64 9.00
C ASP A 71 -4.48 -8.05 8.71
N LEU A 72 -4.66 -6.79 9.09
CA LEU A 72 -5.90 -6.03 9.03
C LEU A 72 -5.91 -5.02 7.87
N ARG A 73 -4.86 -5.05 7.02
CA ARG A 73 -4.79 -4.18 5.84
C ARG A 73 -5.92 -4.48 4.88
N VAL A 74 -6.51 -3.43 4.32
CA VAL A 74 -7.52 -3.59 3.28
C VAL A 74 -6.83 -3.79 1.95
N VAL A 75 -6.77 -5.03 1.47
CA VAL A 75 -6.38 -5.33 0.09
C VAL A 75 -7.60 -5.05 -0.79
N PRO A 76 -7.58 -4.01 -1.66
CA PRO A 76 -8.70 -3.78 -2.55
C PRO A 76 -8.87 -5.00 -3.46
N PRO A 77 -10.11 -5.42 -3.75
CA PRO A 77 -10.34 -6.52 -4.68
C PRO A 77 -9.70 -6.18 -6.02
N ALA A 78 -9.13 -7.18 -6.69
CA ALA A 78 -8.53 -6.98 -7.99
C ALA A 78 -9.60 -6.45 -8.95
N VAL A 79 -9.50 -5.18 -9.33
CA VAL A 79 -10.40 -4.62 -10.33
C VAL A 79 -9.94 -5.12 -11.69
N THR A 80 -10.76 -5.93 -12.35
CA THR A 80 -10.53 -6.22 -13.77
C THR A 80 -11.00 -4.99 -14.54
N PRO A 81 -10.12 -4.21 -15.16
CA PRO A 81 -10.55 -3.08 -15.95
C PRO A 81 -11.40 -3.61 -17.12
N ILE A 82 -12.64 -3.14 -17.22
CA ILE A 82 -13.46 -3.38 -18.42
C ILE A 82 -12.80 -2.58 -19.53
N ARG A 83 -11.95 -3.23 -20.32
CA ARG A 83 -11.50 -2.65 -21.58
C ARG A 83 -12.66 -2.79 -22.55
N PRO A 84 -13.22 -1.69 -23.10
CA PRO A 84 -14.14 -1.83 -24.22
C PRO A 84 -13.46 -2.64 -25.31
N GLY A 85 -14.19 -3.58 -25.92
CA GLY A 85 -13.68 -4.44 -26.96
C GLY A 85 -13.01 -3.62 -28.08
N LEU A 86 -11.94 -4.15 -28.65
CA LEU A 86 -11.21 -3.50 -29.76
C LEU A 86 -12.14 -3.19 -30.95
N ASP A 87 -13.23 -3.93 -31.10
CA ASP A 87 -14.31 -3.73 -32.06
C ASP A 87 -15.12 -2.43 -31.84
N ALA A 88 -15.13 -1.89 -30.61
CA ALA A 88 -15.84 -0.64 -30.31
C ALA A 88 -15.18 0.58 -30.97
N TRP A 89 -13.87 0.54 -31.25
CA TRP A 89 -13.14 1.62 -31.94
C TRP A 89 -13.12 1.45 -33.46
N ALA A 90 -13.50 0.28 -33.98
CA ALA A 90 -13.44 -0.02 -35.41
C ALA A 90 -14.63 0.56 -36.22
N SER A 91 -15.70 1.01 -35.55
CA SER A 91 -16.95 1.39 -36.22
C SER A 91 -17.09 2.89 -36.53
N GLY A 92 -16.07 3.72 -36.25
CA GLY A 92 -16.26 5.18 -36.16
C GLY A 92 -15.40 6.10 -37.06
N SER A 93 -14.51 5.60 -37.92
CA SER A 93 -13.51 6.45 -38.61
C SER A 93 -13.73 6.66 -40.13
N SER A 94 -14.99 6.72 -40.61
CA SER A 94 -15.27 7.06 -42.01
C SER A 94 -16.43 8.04 -42.22
N GLU A 95 -16.15 9.33 -42.14
CA GLU A 95 -16.91 10.40 -42.81
C GLU A 95 -16.03 11.69 -42.80
N ARG A 96 -15.72 12.42 -43.88
CA ARG A 96 -16.22 12.51 -45.26
C ARG A 96 -15.08 12.91 -46.21
N GLY A 97 -15.07 12.31 -47.40
CA GLY A 97 -14.26 12.72 -48.55
C GLY A 97 -14.99 12.44 -49.85
N ALA A 98 -16.22 12.93 -49.99
CA ALA A 98 -16.94 12.91 -51.27
C ALA A 98 -16.84 14.30 -51.91
N ALA A 99 -15.82 14.48 -52.74
CA ALA A 99 -15.82 15.50 -53.79
C ALA A 99 -16.53 14.90 -55.01
N SER A 100 -17.60 15.54 -55.48
CA SER A 100 -18.23 15.25 -56.77
C SER A 100 -18.66 16.57 -57.41
N GLY A 101 -18.02 16.87 -58.54
CA GLY A 101 -18.55 17.58 -59.73
C GLY A 101 -18.96 19.05 -59.61
N ALA A 102 -18.30 19.93 -60.37
CA ALA A 102 -18.73 20.33 -61.72
C ALA A 102 -17.63 21.18 -62.38
#